data_AF-A0A0P1ANV1-F1
#
_entry.id   AF-A0A0P1ANV1-F1
#
_cell.length_a   1.000
_cell.length_b   1.000
_cell.length_c   1.000
_cell.angle_alpha   90.00
_cell.angle_beta   90.00
_cell.angle_gamma   90.00
#
_symmetry.space_group_name_H-M   'P 1'
#
loop_
_entity.id
_entity.type
_entity.pdbx_description
1 polymer ?
#
loop_
_entity_poly.entity_id
_entity_poly.type
_entity_poly.pdbx_seq_one_letter_code
_entity_poly.pdbx_strand_id
1 'polypeptide(L)'
;MSKLRFSVVACTSEDVNFRATELNANAVNSKGYMTAKNCPYPQELVLQLQDGLCRLTQVQLLSHQSCITTKIELFVSQTLLYEGDTTKFSRLGFLTLKANTETGRAINFLQFLKQQMRIDMEARTAITAVKYLFKGFDRNDNLWSALLKKERERK
;
A
#
# COMPACT_ATOMS: atom_id res chain seq x y z
N MET A 1 -4.80 -16.09 9.00
CA MET A 1 -5.06 -14.68 8.65
C MET A 1 -6.12 -14.63 7.56
N SER A 2 -7.04 -13.69 7.62
CA SER A 2 -8.02 -13.45 6.56
C SER A 2 -7.64 -12.18 5.77
N LYS A 3 -7.92 -12.19 4.46
CA LYS A 3 -7.71 -11.03 3.61
C LYS A 3 -8.73 -9.95 3.98
N LEU A 4 -8.26 -8.72 4.16
CA LEU A 4 -9.15 -7.57 4.36
C LEU A 4 -9.65 -7.07 3.02
N ARG A 5 -10.96 -6.83 2.91
CA ARG A 5 -11.53 -6.13 1.76
C ARG A 5 -11.33 -4.64 1.94
N PHE A 6 -10.86 -3.98 0.90
CA PHE A 6 -10.63 -2.55 0.88
C PHE A 6 -10.97 -1.97 -0.50
N SER A 7 -11.23 -0.67 -0.52
CA SER A 7 -11.36 0.12 -1.73
C SER A 7 -10.49 1.37 -1.66
N VAL A 8 -9.88 1.75 -2.77
CA VAL A 8 -9.22 3.05 -2.92
C VAL A 8 -10.27 4.15 -2.83
N VAL A 9 -10.01 5.14 -1.97
CA VAL A 9 -10.87 6.32 -1.79
C VAL A 9 -10.18 7.62 -2.19
N ALA A 10 -8.85 7.65 -2.16
CA ALA A 10 -8.08 8.79 -2.64
C ALA A 10 -6.72 8.34 -3.17
N CYS A 11 -6.24 9.04 -4.19
CA CYS A 11 -4.89 8.93 -4.71
C CYS A 11 -4.42 10.31 -5.19
N THR A 12 -3.13 10.63 -5.05
CA THR A 12 -2.56 11.90 -5.53
C THR A 12 -2.28 11.89 -7.03
N SER A 13 -1.92 10.73 -7.58
CA SER A 13 -1.75 10.54 -9.02
C SER A 13 -2.06 9.10 -9.40
N GLU A 14 -2.40 8.88 -10.67
CA GLU A 14 -2.57 7.55 -11.23
C GLU A 14 -2.18 7.54 -12.71
N ASP A 15 -1.66 6.42 -13.19
CA ASP A 15 -1.47 6.19 -14.62
C ASP A 15 -2.79 5.74 -15.27
N VAL A 16 -3.01 6.17 -16.50
CA VAL A 16 -4.22 5.85 -17.27
C VAL A 16 -4.39 4.33 -17.47
N ASN A 17 -3.28 3.59 -17.55
CA ASN A 17 -3.28 2.15 -17.76
C ASN A 17 -3.30 1.34 -16.47
N PHE A 18 -2.95 1.95 -15.33
CA PHE A 18 -2.78 1.31 -14.02
C PHE A 18 -3.43 2.16 -12.92
N ARG A 19 -4.75 2.34 -13.05
CA ARG A 19 -5.54 3.16 -12.11
C ARG A 19 -5.57 2.58 -10.72
N ALA A 20 -5.72 3.44 -9.72
CA ALA A 20 -5.77 2.99 -8.33
C ALA A 20 -6.95 2.04 -8.07
N THR A 21 -8.06 2.22 -8.80
CA THR A 21 -9.24 1.34 -8.75
C THR A 21 -8.95 -0.12 -9.07
N GLU A 22 -7.89 -0.43 -9.82
CA GLU A 22 -7.51 -1.82 -10.13
C GLU A 22 -7.05 -2.59 -8.88
N LEU A 23 -6.64 -1.91 -7.81
CA LEU A 23 -6.36 -2.52 -6.51
C LEU A 23 -7.63 -3.06 -5.82
N ASN A 24 -8.81 -2.50 -6.12
CA ASN A 24 -10.08 -2.89 -5.52
C ASN A 24 -10.49 -4.31 -5.94
N ALA A 25 -10.17 -4.68 -7.18
CA ALA A 25 -10.51 -6.00 -7.73
C ALA A 25 -9.85 -7.13 -6.94
N ASN A 26 -8.71 -6.87 -6.28
CA ASN A 26 -8.05 -7.77 -5.35
C ASN A 26 -7.90 -9.21 -5.91
N ALA A 27 -7.79 -9.32 -7.23
CA ALA A 27 -7.79 -10.56 -7.99
C ALA A 27 -6.35 -10.98 -8.32
N VAL A 28 -6.13 -12.26 -8.57
CA VAL A 28 -4.80 -12.82 -8.94
C VAL A 28 -4.24 -12.14 -10.20
N ASN A 29 -5.11 -11.61 -11.06
CA ASN A 29 -4.76 -10.91 -12.30
C ASN A 29 -4.91 -9.37 -12.21
N SER A 30 -4.99 -8.79 -11.01
CA SER A 30 -5.03 -7.32 -10.90
C SER A 30 -3.71 -6.75 -11.39
N LYS A 31 -3.76 -5.85 -12.38
CA LYS A 31 -2.56 -5.22 -12.96
C LYS A 31 -1.77 -4.38 -11.93
N GLY A 32 -2.42 -3.94 -10.86
CA GLY A 32 -1.82 -3.13 -9.80
C GLY A 32 -2.12 -1.65 -9.98
N TYR A 33 -1.43 -0.81 -9.24
CA TYR A 33 -1.53 0.64 -9.32
C TYR A 33 -0.17 1.22 -9.72
N MET A 34 -0.20 2.22 -10.59
CA MET A 34 0.97 3.00 -10.95
C MET A 34 0.70 4.49 -10.75
N THR A 35 1.67 5.21 -10.18
CA THR A 35 1.63 6.68 -10.15
C THR A 35 1.80 7.24 -11.57
N ALA A 36 1.32 8.46 -11.80
CA ALA A 36 1.56 9.13 -13.07
C ALA A 36 3.06 9.40 -13.29
N LYS A 37 3.48 9.40 -14.55
CA LYS A 37 4.86 9.73 -14.93
C LYS A 37 5.20 11.16 -14.51
N ASN A 38 6.41 11.36 -13.97
CA ASN A 38 6.90 12.66 -13.51
C ASN A 38 6.03 13.32 -12.44
N CYS A 39 5.35 12.54 -11.60
CA CYS A 39 4.55 13.09 -10.50
C CYS A 39 5.45 13.70 -9.40
N PRO A 40 5.05 14.84 -8.79
CA PRO A 40 5.80 15.44 -7.69
C PRO A 40 5.66 14.59 -6.42
N TYR A 41 6.76 14.30 -5.74
CA TYR A 41 6.73 13.59 -4.46
C TYR A 41 6.55 14.56 -3.27
N PRO A 42 5.89 14.14 -2.18
CA PRO A 42 5.39 12.79 -1.91
C PRO A 42 4.03 12.48 -2.58
N GLN A 43 3.78 11.20 -2.84
CA GLN A 43 2.51 10.72 -3.40
C GLN A 43 1.71 10.00 -2.32
N GLU A 44 0.39 10.23 -2.25
CA GLU A 44 -0.49 9.59 -1.28
C GLU A 44 -1.45 8.60 -1.94
N LEU A 45 -1.70 7.47 -1.27
CA LEU A 45 -2.78 6.54 -1.59
C LEU A 45 -3.54 6.17 -0.33
N VAL A 46 -4.86 6.32 -0.34
CA VAL A 46 -5.73 5.98 0.79
C VAL A 46 -6.64 4.82 0.42
N LEU A 47 -6.57 3.77 1.24
CA LEU A 47 -7.41 2.58 1.17
C LEU A 47 -8.39 2.59 2.33
N GLN A 48 -9.68 2.50 2.05
CA GLN A 48 -10.71 2.32 3.06
C GLN A 48 -11.11 0.84 3.18
N LEU A 49 -11.19 0.35 4.41
CA LEU A 49 -11.62 -1.01 4.71
C LEU A 49 -13.14 -1.12 4.57
N GLN A 50 -13.59 -2.11 3.79
CA GLN A 50 -15.01 -2.35 3.57
C GLN A 50 -15.65 -3.18 4.68
N ASP A 51 -14.83 -3.90 5.45
CA ASP A 51 -15.29 -4.74 6.55
C ASP A 51 -15.55 -3.93 7.85
N GLY A 52 -15.52 -2.59 7.79
CA GLY A 52 -15.70 -1.71 8.94
C GLY A 52 -14.48 -1.62 9.85
N LEU A 53 -14.70 -1.47 11.16
CA LEU A 53 -13.64 -1.44 12.17
C LEU A 53 -12.91 -2.79 12.20
N CYS A 54 -11.65 -2.80 11.79
CA CYS A 54 -10.83 -4.00 11.70
C CYS A 54 -9.44 -3.78 12.30
N ARG A 55 -8.86 -4.84 12.88
CA ARG A 55 -7.47 -4.82 13.33
C ARG A 55 -6.55 -5.28 12.21
N LEU A 56 -5.68 -4.39 11.75
CA LEU A 56 -4.69 -4.68 10.73
C LEU A 56 -3.46 -5.31 11.37
N THR A 57 -3.15 -6.55 10.98
CA THR A 57 -2.01 -7.30 11.56
C THR A 57 -0.86 -7.45 10.59
N GLN A 58 -1.14 -7.40 9.29
CA GLN A 58 -0.10 -7.49 8.29
C GLN A 58 -0.45 -6.71 7.03
N VAL A 59 0.54 -5.96 6.55
CA VAL A 59 0.53 -5.34 5.23
C VAL A 59 1.55 -6.07 4.36
N GLN A 60 1.13 -6.45 3.16
CA GLN A 60 2.01 -6.99 2.14
C GLN A 60 1.98 -6.04 0.94
N LEU A 61 3.15 -5.65 0.48
CA LEU A 61 3.36 -4.81 -0.70
C LEU A 61 4.16 -5.61 -1.71
N LEU A 62 3.72 -5.56 -2.96
CA LEU A 62 4.42 -6.15 -4.09
C LEU A 62 4.79 -5.01 -5.03
N SER A 63 6.08 -4.74 -5.20
CA SER A 63 6.57 -3.72 -6.13
C SER A 63 7.34 -4.36 -7.27
N HIS A 64 7.22 -3.82 -8.48
CA HIS A 64 8.06 -4.28 -9.57
C HIS A 64 9.52 -3.85 -9.32
N GLN A 65 10.50 -4.70 -9.67
CA GLN A 65 11.92 -4.45 -9.39
C GLN A 65 12.49 -3.16 -10.00
N SER A 66 11.94 -2.69 -11.12
CA SER A 66 12.37 -1.43 -11.77
C SER A 66 11.67 -0.20 -11.21
N CYS A 67 10.69 -0.38 -10.31
CA CYS A 67 9.79 0.65 -9.82
C CYS A 67 9.68 0.58 -8.27
N ILE A 68 10.83 0.61 -7.58
CA ILE A 68 10.93 0.49 -6.12
C ILE A 68 10.99 1.87 -5.47
N THR A 69 9.98 2.21 -4.65
CA THR A 69 9.99 3.45 -3.87
C THR A 69 11.01 3.37 -2.74
N THR A 70 11.84 4.40 -2.55
CA THR A 70 12.88 4.36 -1.52
C THR A 70 12.30 4.30 -0.11
N LYS A 71 11.18 4.99 0.13
CA LYS A 71 10.47 4.97 1.41
C LYS A 71 8.95 5.01 1.25
N ILE A 72 8.26 4.15 1.98
CA ILE A 72 6.80 4.13 2.09
C ILE A 72 6.46 4.31 3.57
N GLU A 73 5.77 5.39 3.91
CA GLU A 73 5.23 5.59 5.25
C GLU A 73 3.79 5.11 5.32
N LEU A 74 3.46 4.41 6.41
CA LEU A 74 2.14 3.87 6.67
C LEU A 74 1.46 4.68 7.76
N PHE A 75 0.22 5.06 7.46
CA PHE A 75 -0.66 5.72 8.40
C PHE A 75 -2.00 5.00 8.44
N VAL A 76 -2.70 5.11 9.56
CA VAL A 76 -4.04 4.53 9.73
C VAL A 76 -4.98 5.53 10.35
N SER A 77 -6.26 5.38 10.03
CA SER A 77 -7.33 6.19 10.60
C SER A 77 -8.34 5.29 11.29
N GLN A 78 -8.91 5.82 12.37
CA GLN A 78 -10.05 5.24 13.08
C GLN A 78 -11.37 5.94 12.68
N THR A 79 -11.30 6.90 11.75
CA THR A 79 -12.45 7.69 11.30
C THR A 79 -13.35 6.82 10.43
N LEU A 80 -14.64 6.73 10.76
CA LEU A 80 -15.58 5.82 10.09
C LEU A 80 -15.58 5.94 8.56
N LEU A 81 -15.49 7.18 8.05
CA LEU A 81 -15.44 7.49 6.64
C LEU A 81 -14.24 8.38 6.31
N TYR A 82 -13.70 8.22 5.11
CA TYR A 82 -12.70 9.15 4.59
C TYR A 82 -13.39 10.43 4.13
N GLU A 83 -13.11 11.53 4.81
CA GLU A 83 -13.68 12.86 4.56
C GLU A 83 -12.61 13.82 3.99
N GLY A 84 -11.64 13.29 3.24
CA GLY A 84 -10.54 14.11 2.71
C GLY A 84 -9.60 14.58 3.83
N ASP A 85 -9.32 15.88 3.85
CA ASP A 85 -8.35 16.51 4.75
C ASP A 85 -8.76 16.52 6.23
N THR A 86 -10.05 16.32 6.54
CA THR A 86 -10.53 16.22 7.93
C THR A 86 -10.16 14.88 8.58
N THR A 87 -9.81 13.87 7.77
CA THR A 87 -9.50 12.52 8.25
C THR A 87 -8.17 12.52 9.00
N LYS A 88 -8.20 12.25 10.30
CA LYS A 88 -6.97 12.15 11.11
C LYS A 88 -6.29 10.82 10.88
N PHE A 89 -5.03 10.88 10.47
CA PHE A 89 -4.18 9.72 10.25
C PHE A 89 -3.05 9.65 11.27
N SER A 90 -2.96 8.52 11.98
CA SER A 90 -1.87 8.20 12.89
C SER A 90 -0.80 7.40 12.17
N ARG A 91 0.46 7.83 12.28
CA ARG A 91 1.59 7.12 11.66
C ARG A 91 1.85 5.81 12.40
N LEU A 92 1.80 4.69 11.69
CA LEU A 92 2.18 3.38 12.23
C LEU A 92 3.67 3.12 12.11
N GLY A 93 4.27 3.54 11.00
CA GLY A 93 5.65 3.19 10.71
C GLY A 93 6.04 3.51 9.29
N PHE A 94 7.17 2.97 8.86
CA PHE A 94 7.67 3.14 7.51
C PHE A 94 8.44 1.91 7.05
N LEU A 95 8.45 1.71 5.75
CA LEU A 95 9.30 0.80 5.03
C LEU A 95 10.31 1.62 4.24
N THR A 96 11.58 1.26 4.36
CA THR A 96 12.58 1.64 3.37
C THR A 96 12.81 0.45 2.47
N LEU A 97 12.61 0.63 1.17
CA LEU A 97 12.97 -0.37 0.17
C LEU A 97 14.25 0.10 -0.50
N LYS A 98 15.24 -0.78 -0.58
CA LYS A 98 16.44 -0.54 -1.38
C LYS A 98 16.29 -1.27 -2.70
N ALA A 99 16.76 -0.65 -3.78
CA ALA A 99 16.95 -1.35 -5.03
C ALA A 99 17.88 -2.54 -4.78
N ASN A 100 17.56 -3.70 -5.35
CA ASN A 100 18.42 -4.86 -5.27
C ASN A 100 19.63 -4.66 -6.21
N THR A 101 20.60 -3.85 -5.79
CA THR A 101 21.87 -3.67 -6.51
C THR A 101 22.90 -4.75 -6.15
N GLU A 102 22.63 -5.57 -5.15
CA GLU A 102 23.55 -6.57 -4.62
C GLU A 102 23.01 -7.99 -4.83
N THR A 103 23.10 -8.47 -6.06
CA THR A 103 23.48 -9.85 -6.37
C THR A 103 23.54 -9.95 -7.88
N GLY A 104 24.72 -10.24 -8.45
CA GLY A 104 24.93 -10.49 -9.87
C GLY A 104 24.23 -11.75 -10.42
N ARG A 105 23.02 -12.05 -9.94
CA ARG A 105 22.15 -13.07 -10.50
C ARG A 105 21.24 -12.40 -11.51
N ALA A 106 21.62 -12.61 -12.76
CA ALA A 106 20.83 -12.55 -13.98
C ALA A 106 19.52 -11.75 -13.92
N ILE A 107 19.53 -10.69 -14.71
CA ILE A 107 18.39 -9.99 -15.31
C ILE A 107 17.43 -11.05 -15.90
N ASN A 108 16.58 -11.61 -15.06
CA ASN A 108 15.54 -12.55 -15.45
C ASN A 108 14.20 -11.86 -15.20
N PHE A 109 13.39 -11.89 -16.25
CA PHE A 109 12.09 -11.27 -16.42
C PHE A 109 11.23 -11.19 -15.14
N LEU A 110 10.70 -9.99 -14.86
CA LEU A 110 9.50 -9.74 -14.04
C LEU A 110 9.53 -10.26 -12.59
N GLN A 111 10.62 -10.01 -11.85
CA GLN A 111 10.61 -10.31 -10.42
C GLN A 111 9.92 -9.18 -9.63
N PHE A 112 8.75 -9.46 -9.06
CA PHE A 112 8.11 -8.58 -8.09
C PHE A 112 8.78 -8.77 -6.71
N LEU A 113 9.21 -7.67 -6.10
CA LEU A 113 9.69 -7.66 -4.72
C LEU A 113 8.50 -7.69 -3.77
N LYS A 114 8.40 -8.77 -3.00
CA LYS A 114 7.39 -8.94 -1.97
C LYS A 114 7.93 -8.48 -0.63
N GLN A 115 7.46 -7.32 -0.18
CA GLN A 115 7.73 -6.82 1.16
C GLN A 115 6.53 -7.08 2.07
N GLN A 116 6.80 -7.52 3.30
CA GLN A 116 5.77 -7.73 4.31
C GLN A 116 6.14 -6.97 5.58
N MET A 117 5.18 -6.24 6.12
CA MET A 117 5.27 -5.69 7.47
C MET A 117 4.20 -6.31 8.34
N ARG A 118 4.66 -6.85 9.47
CA ARG A 118 3.78 -7.17 10.59
C ARG A 118 3.53 -5.90 11.37
N ILE A 119 2.27 -5.67 11.67
CA ILE A 119 1.81 -4.53 12.45
C ILE A 119 1.27 -5.11 13.74
N ASP A 120 1.86 -4.70 14.85
CA ASP A 120 1.31 -5.00 16.16
C ASP A 120 0.47 -3.80 16.61
N MET A 121 -0.84 -3.88 16.34
CA MET A 121 -1.79 -2.89 16.85
C MET A 121 -2.21 -3.29 18.25
N GLU A 122 -2.35 -2.33 19.17
CA GLU A 122 -2.96 -2.58 20.47
C GLU A 122 -4.36 -3.20 20.34
N ALA A 123 -4.76 -4.01 21.32
CA ALA A 123 -6.01 -4.80 21.27
C ALA A 123 -7.29 -3.97 21.08
N ARG A 124 -7.27 -2.67 21.43
CA ARG A 124 -8.41 -1.75 21.28
C ARG A 124 -8.34 -0.87 20.03
N THR A 125 -7.24 -0.94 19.27
CA THR A 125 -7.05 -0.11 18.08
C THR A 125 -7.64 -0.81 16.86
N ALA A 126 -8.90 -0.48 16.56
CA ALA A 126 -9.52 -0.83 15.30
C ALA A 126 -9.38 0.33 14.32
N ILE A 127 -9.13 0.00 13.05
CA ILE A 127 -8.95 0.99 11.98
C ILE A 127 -9.99 0.78 10.90
N THR A 128 -10.20 1.84 10.14
CA THR A 128 -11.17 1.90 9.04
C THR A 128 -10.50 2.29 7.74
N ALA A 129 -9.36 2.98 7.79
CA ALA A 129 -8.59 3.34 6.61
C ALA A 129 -7.09 3.23 6.84
N VAL A 130 -6.37 2.97 5.75
CA VAL A 130 -4.91 2.89 5.68
C VAL A 130 -4.45 3.87 4.60
N LYS A 131 -3.54 4.77 4.96
CA LYS A 131 -2.87 5.68 4.03
C LYS A 131 -1.43 5.26 3.83
N TYR A 132 -1.02 5.20 2.57
CA TYR A 132 0.35 5.01 2.11
C TYR A 132 0.88 6.34 1.61
N LEU A 133 2.06 6.72 2.09
CA LEU A 133 2.76 7.93 1.66
C LEU A 133 4.11 7.53 1.06
N PHE A 134 4.21 7.66 -0.25
CA PHE A 134 5.41 7.36 -1.02
C PHE A 134 6.34 8.56 -0.98
N LYS A 135 7.52 8.39 -0.39
CA LYS A 135 8.55 9.42 -0.26
C LYS A 135 9.79 9.02 -1.02
N GLY A 136 10.08 9.75 -2.10
CA GLY A 136 11.34 9.69 -2.82
C GLY A 136 11.43 8.56 -3.84
N PHE A 137 12.15 8.86 -4.93
CA PHE A 137 12.31 7.92 -6.02
C PHE A 137 13.56 8.17 -6.88
N ASP A 138 14.07 7.12 -7.51
CA ASP A 138 15.27 7.12 -8.39
C ASP A 138 14.90 7.17 -9.91
N ARG A 139 13.73 6.65 -10.32
CA ARG A 139 13.06 6.80 -11.64
C ARG A 139 11.55 7.09 -11.57
N ASN A 140 11.03 8.17 -12.16
CA ASN A 140 9.68 8.75 -11.93
C ASN A 140 8.37 7.89 -11.95
N ASP A 141 8.38 6.55 -12.00
CA ASP A 141 7.23 5.66 -12.14
C ASP A 141 7.19 4.54 -11.06
N ASN A 142 6.05 4.38 -10.35
CA ASN A 142 5.91 3.40 -9.25
C ASN A 142 4.83 2.37 -9.54
N LEU A 143 5.18 1.17 -10.03
CA LEU A 143 4.24 0.06 -10.13
C LEU A 143 4.26 -0.83 -8.89
N TRP A 144 3.14 -0.90 -8.19
CA TRP A 144 2.99 -1.75 -7.01
C TRP A 144 1.56 -2.24 -6.82
N SER A 145 1.41 -3.31 -6.03
CA SER A 145 0.13 -3.80 -5.53
C SER A 145 0.18 -4.00 -4.01
N ALA A 146 -0.97 -3.77 -3.36
CA ALA A 146 -1.12 -3.85 -1.92
C ALA A 146 -2.04 -5.00 -1.53
N LEU A 147 -1.70 -5.72 -0.46
CA LEU A 147 -2.53 -6.75 0.14
C LEU A 147 -2.57 -6.55 1.65
N LEU A 148 -3.75 -6.25 2.18
CA LEU A 148 -4.01 -6.11 3.61
C LEU A 148 -4.53 -7.42 4.20
N LYS A 149 -4.04 -7.78 5.39
CA LYS A 149 -4.45 -8.97 6.13
C LYS A 149 -4.80 -8.63 7.58
N LYS A 150 -5.85 -9.27 8.09
CA LYS A 150 -6.21 -9.30 9.51
C LYS A 150 -5.99 -10.68 10.12
N GLU A 151 -5.77 -10.70 11.42
CA GLU A 151 -5.86 -11.94 12.18
C GLU A 151 -7.32 -12.41 12.21
N ARG A 152 -7.52 -13.73 12.22
CA ARG A 152 -8.87 -14.30 12.32
C ARG A 152 -9.27 -14.11 13.78
N GLU A 153 -10.36 -13.40 14.08
CA GLU A 153 -10.93 -13.43 15.41
C GLU A 153 -11.12 -14.90 15.79
N ARG A 154 -10.41 -15.35 16.84
CA ARG A 154 -10.71 -16.63 17.45
C ARG A 154 -12.09 -16.44 18.11
N LYS A 155 -13.08 -17.17 17.60
CA LYS A 155 -14.36 -17.34 18.28
C LYS A 155 -14.14 -17.98 19.64
#